data_AF-A0AAW0TRQ9-F1
#
_entry.id   AF-A0AAW0TRQ9-F1
#
_cell.length_a   1.000
_cell.length_b   1.000
_cell.length_c   1.000
_cell.angle_alpha   90.00
_cell.angle_beta   90.00
_cell.angle_gamma   90.00
#
_symmetry.space_group_name_H-M   'P 1'
#
loop_
_entity.id
_entity.type
_entity.pdbx_description
1 polymer ?
#
loop_
_entity_poly.entity_id
_entity_poly.type
_entity_poly.pdbx_seq_one_letter_code
_entity_poly.pdbx_strand_id
1 'polypeptide(L)'
;MLRGNLSLKPGLASRLLAEGGGMAVMGATRRMCRWCPTRALRRGVYFLLLWCSLCYLVFRFSGQEEAGFTHGGTGRLLLQKIVETRAPPFATTESAPNVTTEFNPLEQEPSVDRSPSLSEQDMAEQIQAKIPNLPISYWQKYKGKAMSKNKTCAKFPSLYELSFNNMYWQTLKTSNGTFYLYGAYYDNRTLVAMKPVIRVLGMIDRLEPRVKTFCQLWFEGYKEPVFAKVWEYKYIWYKKWGNYKNGLFQPYLIGCQIPPGHRHLVPQSVSLVERPCDMATTNLRVIHNRPPNGQKEDFAVCVKGLDFLHDDLSVRLVEWLEMLHVLGANKVFLYELEVHPNISKVLQHYQALGRVEVTKLTLPGEQPNIPGLLHMYLKSKVTNKRQNELIPYNDCLYKNMYRYRYIALLDTDEIIMPKSSMSWKGLMEIVVPKALKTKKDPRASYNVRNVYFMDTMRHSHGWFREIPHYMHMLQHVYRSVNYTKPGQYVKCFHDPERVLTLHNHFPLACLGGSCSSYAVDTEDAHLQHYRADCVNTLKKSCSQEYKNHTVLDTTIWRFREPLVSRVTETLLKLGFFTTNSSSRLVDLPASGVRRK
;
A
#
# COMPACT_ATOMS: atom_id res chain seq x y z
N MET A 1 62.21 10.03 6.65
CA MET A 1 63.28 10.46 7.56
C MET A 1 62.92 10.03 8.98
N LEU A 2 63.83 9.24 9.58
CA LEU A 2 64.06 8.98 11.02
C LEU A 2 62.85 8.52 11.88
N ARG A 3 62.73 7.23 12.25
CA ARG A 3 63.46 6.46 13.31
C ARG A 3 63.10 6.93 14.74
N GLY A 4 62.88 6.08 15.75
CA GLY A 4 63.27 4.67 15.96
C GLY A 4 62.22 3.89 16.79
N ASN A 5 62.09 2.56 16.61
CA ASN A 5 62.96 1.45 17.05
C ASN A 5 62.94 1.20 18.57
N LEU A 6 62.36 0.07 18.97
CA LEU A 6 63.14 -1.02 19.57
C LEU A 6 62.43 -2.38 19.41
N SER A 7 63.23 -3.32 18.91
CA SER A 7 63.01 -4.73 18.60
C SER A 7 63.29 -5.58 19.85
N LEU A 8 62.76 -6.77 20.09
CA LEU A 8 63.18 -8.05 19.50
C LEU A 8 62.29 -9.21 20.03
N LYS A 9 61.97 -10.16 19.13
CA LYS A 9 61.50 -11.56 19.35
C LYS A 9 62.69 -12.45 19.87
N PRO A 10 62.59 -13.77 20.22
CA PRO A 10 61.66 -14.83 19.74
C PRO A 10 61.31 -16.01 20.71
N GLY A 11 60.52 -17.00 20.25
CA GLY A 11 60.77 -18.43 20.54
C GLY A 11 59.87 -19.23 21.52
N LEU A 12 59.12 -20.19 20.96
CA LEU A 12 58.77 -21.57 21.39
C LEU A 12 58.69 -22.04 22.88
N ALA A 13 57.52 -22.65 23.19
CA ALA A 13 57.31 -24.04 23.68
C ALA A 13 57.58 -24.49 25.16
N SER A 14 56.45 -24.87 25.82
CA SER A 14 56.17 -26.16 26.50
C SER A 14 56.46 -26.42 28.00
N ARG A 15 55.54 -27.24 28.60
CA ARG A 15 55.57 -28.08 29.83
C ARG A 15 54.88 -27.50 31.09
N LEU A 16 54.15 -28.24 31.94
CA LEU A 16 53.72 -29.66 32.04
C LEU A 16 52.69 -29.78 33.19
N LEU A 17 51.78 -30.78 33.10
CA LEU A 17 51.33 -31.77 34.12
C LEU A 17 50.09 -32.49 33.52
N ALA A 18 50.24 -33.70 32.95
CA ALA A 18 50.08 -35.05 33.57
C ALA A 18 48.58 -35.42 33.79
N GLU A 19 47.99 -36.56 33.39
CA GLU A 19 48.45 -37.88 32.93
C GLU A 19 47.30 -38.69 32.26
N GLY A 20 47.66 -39.68 31.43
CA GLY A 20 47.01 -40.97 31.01
C GLY A 20 45.48 -41.11 30.80
N GLY A 21 44.92 -41.77 29.78
CA GLY A 21 45.43 -42.84 28.90
C GLY A 21 44.71 -44.18 29.16
N GLY A 22 43.95 -44.72 28.19
CA GLY A 22 43.48 -46.12 28.21
C GLY A 22 42.19 -46.41 27.44
N MET A 23 42.33 -47.09 26.28
CA MET A 23 41.27 -47.64 25.40
C MET A 23 41.07 -49.15 25.65
N ALA A 24 39.96 -49.68 25.09
CA ALA A 24 39.71 -51.07 24.65
C ALA A 24 39.09 -52.06 25.67
N VAL A 25 38.27 -53.07 25.36
CA VAL A 25 37.48 -53.56 24.19
C VAL A 25 36.53 -54.66 24.74
N MET A 26 35.41 -54.88 24.02
CA MET A 26 34.40 -55.97 24.02
C MET A 26 34.57 -57.23 24.89
N GLY A 27 33.42 -57.73 25.38
CA GLY A 27 33.19 -59.14 25.71
C GLY A 27 31.70 -59.46 25.80
N ALA A 28 31.22 -60.36 24.93
CA ALA A 28 29.86 -60.91 24.95
C ALA A 28 29.83 -62.27 25.69
N THR A 29 28.76 -62.58 26.43
CA THR A 29 28.26 -63.96 26.58
C THR A 29 26.85 -64.02 27.20
N ARG A 30 26.06 -64.96 26.67
CA ARG A 30 24.66 -65.30 26.97
C ARG A 30 24.42 -65.79 28.40
N ARG A 31 23.20 -65.57 28.94
CA ARG A 31 22.43 -66.57 29.71
C ARG A 31 20.92 -66.28 29.69
N MET A 32 20.17 -67.37 29.81
CA MET A 32 18.76 -67.61 29.48
C MET A 32 17.73 -67.18 30.54
N CYS A 33 16.49 -66.99 30.05
CA CYS A 33 15.19 -67.40 30.61
C CYS A 33 14.50 -66.64 31.77
N ARG A 34 13.29 -66.15 31.41
CA ARG A 34 11.94 -66.45 31.95
C ARG A 34 11.22 -65.39 32.80
N TRP A 35 9.98 -65.17 32.34
CA TRP A 35 8.76 -64.80 33.08
C TRP A 35 8.55 -63.34 33.49
N CYS A 36 7.81 -62.61 32.64
CA CYS A 36 7.04 -61.43 33.05
C CYS A 36 5.56 -61.83 33.21
N PRO A 37 4.90 -61.50 34.33
CA PRO A 37 3.63 -62.12 34.71
C PRO A 37 2.43 -61.51 33.95
N THR A 38 1.74 -62.36 33.21
CA THR A 38 0.48 -62.12 32.47
C THR A 38 -0.71 -61.61 33.31
N ARG A 39 -0.54 -61.42 34.62
CA ARG A 39 -1.57 -60.90 35.54
C ARG A 39 -1.67 -59.37 35.55
N ALA A 40 -0.58 -58.64 35.36
CA ALA A 40 -0.60 -57.17 35.38
C ALA A 40 -1.23 -56.59 34.10
N LEU A 41 -0.93 -57.19 32.94
CA LEU A 41 -1.52 -56.79 31.66
C LEU A 41 -3.03 -57.08 31.61
N ARG A 42 -3.48 -58.22 32.17
CA ARG A 42 -4.91 -58.54 32.27
C ARG A 42 -5.68 -57.53 33.12
N ARG A 43 -5.12 -57.09 34.26
CA ARG A 43 -5.78 -56.08 35.13
C ARG A 43 -5.92 -54.72 34.45
N GLY A 44 -4.93 -54.31 33.65
CA GLY A 44 -5.01 -53.07 32.87
C GLY A 44 -6.10 -53.11 31.80
N VAL A 45 -6.21 -54.24 31.07
CA VAL A 45 -7.26 -54.41 30.05
C VAL A 45 -8.66 -54.48 30.66
N TYR A 46 -8.83 -55.16 31.81
CA TYR A 46 -10.12 -55.18 32.52
C TYR A 46 -10.55 -53.80 33.00
N PHE A 47 -9.61 -52.97 33.50
CA PHE A 47 -9.93 -51.62 33.95
C PHE A 47 -10.34 -50.71 32.78
N LEU A 48 -9.68 -50.83 31.63
CA LEU A 48 -10.05 -50.12 30.41
C LEU A 48 -11.42 -50.53 29.88
N LEU A 49 -11.76 -51.83 29.91
CA LEU A 49 -13.07 -52.32 29.47
C LEU A 49 -14.19 -51.90 30.42
N LEU A 50 -13.96 -51.93 31.73
CA LEU A 50 -14.90 -51.42 32.74
C LEU A 50 -15.12 -49.92 32.60
N TRP A 51 -14.06 -49.15 32.38
CA TRP A 51 -14.15 -47.70 32.16
C TRP A 51 -14.90 -47.37 30.88
N CYS A 52 -14.64 -48.07 29.77
CA CYS A 52 -15.38 -47.89 28.53
C CYS A 52 -16.86 -48.27 28.67
N SER A 53 -17.16 -49.33 29.42
CA SER A 53 -18.55 -49.76 29.68
C SER A 53 -19.30 -48.78 30.58
N LEU A 54 -18.62 -48.21 31.58
CA LEU A 54 -19.19 -47.17 32.45
C LEU A 54 -19.46 -45.88 31.66
N CYS A 55 -18.52 -45.44 30.82
CA CYS A 55 -18.74 -44.31 29.91
C CYS A 55 -19.90 -44.59 28.95
N TYR A 56 -19.97 -45.78 28.34
CA TYR A 56 -21.07 -46.17 27.46
C TYR A 56 -22.43 -46.14 28.17
N LEU A 57 -22.51 -46.60 29.42
CA LEU A 57 -23.74 -46.56 30.22
C LEU A 57 -24.13 -45.13 30.60
N VAL A 58 -23.17 -44.27 30.99
CA VAL A 58 -23.45 -42.86 31.31
C VAL A 58 -23.94 -42.10 30.07
N PHE A 59 -23.37 -42.35 28.88
CA PHE A 59 -23.83 -41.75 27.63
C PHE A 59 -25.16 -42.35 27.13
N ARG A 60 -25.48 -43.61 27.45
CA ARG A 60 -26.78 -44.24 27.14
C ARG A 60 -27.91 -43.74 28.05
N PHE A 61 -27.65 -43.51 29.33
CA PHE A 61 -28.66 -43.08 30.31
C PHE A 61 -28.87 -41.55 30.35
N SER A 62 -27.99 -40.77 29.73
CA SER A 62 -28.21 -39.32 29.49
C SER A 62 -28.91 -39.03 28.16
N GLY A 63 -29.28 -40.06 27.39
CA GLY A 63 -29.92 -39.96 26.07
C GLY A 63 -31.37 -40.47 26.04
N GLN A 64 -32.21 -40.08 26.99
CA GLN A 64 -33.66 -40.28 26.91
C GLN A 64 -34.43 -39.03 27.31
N GLU A 65 -34.47 -38.06 26.39
CA GLU A 65 -35.63 -37.24 26.08
C GLU A 65 -35.56 -36.89 24.58
N GLU A 66 -35.93 -37.85 23.72
CA GLU A 66 -36.30 -37.57 22.33
C GLU A 66 -37.80 -37.77 22.18
N ALA A 67 -38.56 -36.68 22.33
CA ALA A 67 -39.82 -36.53 21.61
C ALA A 67 -39.46 -36.31 20.14
N GLY A 68 -39.97 -37.18 19.26
CA GLY A 68 -39.55 -37.27 17.87
C GLY A 68 -39.65 -35.96 17.10
N PHE A 69 -38.53 -35.55 16.50
CA PHE A 69 -38.50 -34.63 15.38
C PHE A 69 -37.70 -35.26 14.24
N THR A 70 -38.41 -35.53 13.15
CA THR A 70 -37.89 -36.06 11.89
C THR A 70 -36.80 -35.17 11.32
N HIS A 71 -35.74 -35.81 10.79
CA HIS A 71 -34.63 -35.18 10.06
C HIS A 71 -35.05 -34.07 9.09
N GLY A 72 -34.54 -32.86 9.33
CA GLY A 72 -34.53 -31.76 8.37
C GLY A 72 -33.90 -30.50 8.96
N GLY A 73 -32.70 -30.13 8.48
CA GLY A 73 -32.15 -28.78 8.65
C GLY A 73 -31.24 -28.56 9.87
N THR A 74 -29.94 -28.55 9.61
CA THR A 74 -28.90 -27.96 10.47
C THR A 74 -29.20 -26.50 10.80
N GLY A 75 -29.19 -26.17 12.10
CA GLY A 75 -28.79 -24.87 12.63
C GLY A 75 -29.80 -23.72 12.52
N ARG A 76 -30.36 -23.32 13.66
CA ARG A 76 -31.19 -22.10 13.90
C ARG A 76 -30.91 -20.94 12.93
N LEU A 77 -31.78 -20.82 11.92
CA LEU A 77 -31.99 -19.60 11.13
C LEU A 77 -33.13 -18.82 11.79
N LEU A 78 -32.81 -17.91 12.71
CA LEU A 78 -33.81 -17.10 13.44
C LEU A 78 -34.50 -16.03 12.55
N LEU A 79 -34.06 -15.86 11.30
CA LEU A 79 -34.60 -14.88 10.35
C LEU A 79 -34.65 -15.49 8.95
N GLN A 80 -35.50 -16.50 8.76
CA GLN A 80 -35.71 -17.09 7.44
C GLN A 80 -36.53 -16.11 6.57
N LYS A 81 -35.99 -15.74 5.41
CA LYS A 81 -36.68 -14.90 4.41
C LYS A 81 -37.80 -15.73 3.79
N ILE A 82 -39.06 -15.42 4.09
CA ILE A 82 -40.18 -15.92 3.29
C ILE A 82 -40.09 -15.18 1.95
N VAL A 83 -39.85 -15.91 0.87
CA VAL A 83 -39.86 -15.33 -0.49
C VAL A 83 -41.33 -15.15 -0.89
N GLU A 84 -41.91 -14.00 -0.56
CA GLU A 84 -43.22 -13.62 -1.09
C GLU A 84 -43.08 -13.22 -2.57
N THR A 85 -43.68 -14.03 -3.43
CA THR A 85 -43.84 -13.75 -4.87
C THR A 85 -45.07 -12.86 -5.07
N ARG A 86 -45.01 -11.60 -4.66
CA ARG A 86 -45.96 -10.57 -5.13
C ARG A 86 -45.22 -9.31 -5.53
N ALA A 87 -45.38 -8.93 -6.80
CA ALA A 87 -44.91 -7.65 -7.32
C ALA A 87 -45.64 -6.50 -6.61
N PRO A 88 -44.95 -5.43 -6.18
CA PRO A 88 -45.62 -4.28 -5.58
C PRO A 88 -46.29 -3.43 -6.67
N PRO A 89 -47.46 -2.83 -6.40
CA PRO A 89 -48.09 -1.90 -7.33
C PRO A 89 -47.31 -0.57 -7.37
N PHE A 90 -47.27 0.03 -8.56
CA PHE A 90 -46.70 1.33 -8.86
C PHE A 90 -47.24 2.42 -7.92
N ALA A 91 -46.35 3.15 -7.23
CA ALA A 91 -46.71 4.36 -6.50
C ALA A 91 -46.49 5.59 -7.39
N THR A 92 -47.57 6.26 -7.75
CA THR A 92 -47.56 7.59 -8.36
C THR A 92 -47.36 8.67 -7.30
N THR A 93 -46.41 9.56 -7.56
CA THR A 93 -46.16 10.82 -6.85
C THR A 93 -47.38 11.73 -6.84
N GLU A 94 -47.76 12.26 -5.67
CA GLU A 94 -48.38 13.59 -5.59
C GLU A 94 -48.18 14.27 -4.21
N SER A 95 -47.93 15.58 -4.32
CA SER A 95 -47.90 16.71 -3.37
C SER A 95 -48.04 16.52 -1.85
N ALA A 96 -47.16 17.23 -1.13
CA ALA A 96 -47.24 17.52 0.29
C ALA A 96 -48.36 18.52 0.65
N PRO A 97 -48.92 18.40 1.86
CA PRO A 97 -49.11 19.59 2.69
C PRO A 97 -48.61 19.40 4.14
N ASN A 98 -48.27 20.53 4.76
CA ASN A 98 -47.92 20.67 6.17
C ASN A 98 -48.98 20.05 7.09
N VAL A 99 -48.63 18.97 7.79
CA VAL A 99 -49.34 18.47 8.96
C VAL A 99 -48.29 18.01 9.97
N THR A 100 -48.34 18.52 11.19
CA THR A 100 -47.69 17.92 12.35
C THR A 100 -48.38 16.59 12.63
N THR A 101 -47.99 15.53 11.92
CA THR A 101 -48.46 14.17 12.15
C THR A 101 -47.71 13.61 13.36
N GLU A 102 -48.44 13.33 14.45
CA GLU A 102 -47.93 12.45 15.50
C GLU A 102 -47.46 11.14 14.85
N PHE A 103 -46.21 10.76 15.10
CA PHE A 103 -45.65 9.51 14.61
C PHE A 103 -46.38 8.35 15.29
N ASN A 104 -47.29 7.68 14.57
CA ASN A 104 -47.98 6.48 15.04
C ASN A 104 -47.14 5.24 14.68
N PRO A 105 -46.45 4.58 15.63
CA PRO A 105 -45.60 3.43 15.33
C PRO A 105 -46.36 2.21 14.79
N LEU A 106 -47.69 2.15 14.97
CA LEU A 106 -48.53 1.02 14.55
C LEU A 106 -48.85 1.03 13.05
N GLU A 107 -48.73 2.19 12.38
CA GLU A 107 -49.05 2.37 10.95
C GLU A 107 -47.80 2.50 10.07
N GLN A 108 -46.61 2.45 10.68
CA GLN A 108 -45.35 2.64 9.98
C GLN A 108 -44.70 1.31 9.68
N GLU A 109 -44.46 1.03 8.40
CA GLU A 109 -43.55 -0.04 8.01
C GLU A 109 -42.13 0.51 7.91
N PRO A 110 -41.13 -0.12 8.56
CA PRO A 110 -39.76 0.27 8.37
C PRO A 110 -39.36 0.05 6.90
N SER A 111 -38.71 1.06 6.31
CA SER A 111 -38.13 0.95 4.96
C SER A 111 -36.93 -0.01 4.98
N VAL A 112 -37.22 -1.31 4.87
CA VAL A 112 -36.21 -2.37 4.78
C VAL A 112 -35.80 -2.54 3.33
N ASP A 113 -34.49 -2.69 3.09
CA ASP A 113 -33.97 -3.05 1.77
C ASP A 113 -34.48 -4.44 1.35
N ARG A 114 -35.42 -4.45 0.39
CA ARG A 114 -35.99 -5.68 -0.21
C ARG A 114 -35.32 -6.06 -1.53
N SER A 115 -34.16 -5.47 -1.85
CA SER A 115 -33.42 -5.78 -3.08
C SER A 115 -33.14 -7.30 -3.19
N PRO A 116 -33.17 -7.86 -4.42
CA PRO A 116 -32.82 -9.26 -4.62
C PRO A 116 -31.36 -9.51 -4.23
N SER A 117 -31.05 -10.73 -3.81
CA SER A 117 -29.66 -11.14 -3.56
C SER A 117 -28.86 -11.06 -4.86
N LEU A 118 -27.65 -10.52 -4.78
CA LEU A 118 -26.74 -10.45 -5.91
C LEU A 118 -26.43 -11.85 -6.45
N SER A 119 -26.28 -11.96 -7.78
CA SER A 119 -25.76 -13.19 -8.39
C SER A 119 -24.30 -13.43 -7.94
N GLU A 120 -23.81 -14.66 -8.02
CA GLU A 120 -22.39 -14.94 -7.73
C GLU A 120 -21.44 -14.11 -8.61
N GLN A 121 -21.85 -13.82 -9.85
CA GLN A 121 -21.06 -13.03 -10.80
C GLN A 121 -20.98 -11.57 -10.36
N ASP A 122 -22.13 -10.96 -10.02
CA ASP A 122 -22.16 -9.57 -9.55
C ASP A 122 -21.39 -9.41 -8.24
N MET A 123 -21.48 -10.41 -7.36
CA MET A 123 -20.69 -10.47 -6.13
C MET A 123 -19.19 -10.53 -6.43
N ALA A 124 -18.77 -11.37 -7.37
CA ALA A 124 -17.37 -11.47 -7.80
C ALA A 124 -16.83 -10.14 -8.34
N GLU A 125 -17.62 -9.41 -9.12
CA GLU A 125 -17.27 -8.09 -9.66
C GLU A 125 -17.16 -7.03 -8.55
N GLN A 126 -18.12 -7.00 -7.62
CA GLN A 126 -18.05 -6.09 -6.47
C GLN A 126 -16.84 -6.36 -5.57
N ILE A 127 -16.52 -7.63 -5.31
CA ILE A 127 -15.33 -7.97 -4.50
C ILE A 127 -14.05 -7.67 -5.28
N GLN A 128 -14.01 -7.90 -6.59
CA GLN A 128 -12.85 -7.56 -7.42
C GLN A 128 -12.52 -6.06 -7.37
N ALA A 129 -13.53 -5.19 -7.30
CA ALA A 129 -13.34 -3.75 -7.13
C ALA A 129 -12.80 -3.39 -5.73
N LYS A 130 -13.24 -4.11 -4.68
CA LYS A 130 -12.78 -3.89 -3.30
C LYS A 130 -11.38 -4.45 -3.02
N ILE A 131 -11.02 -5.56 -3.67
CA ILE A 131 -9.74 -6.27 -3.50
C ILE A 131 -9.07 -6.44 -4.87
N PRO A 132 -8.50 -5.36 -5.44
CA PRO A 132 -7.99 -5.35 -6.81
C PRO A 132 -6.81 -6.31 -7.03
N ASN A 133 -6.12 -6.74 -5.97
CA ASN A 133 -4.98 -7.65 -6.06
C ASN A 133 -5.39 -9.14 -6.07
N LEU A 134 -6.67 -9.47 -5.89
CA LEU A 134 -7.18 -10.84 -5.90
C LEU A 134 -7.85 -11.14 -7.26
N PRO A 135 -7.57 -12.27 -7.94
CA PRO A 135 -8.08 -12.54 -9.29
C PRO A 135 -9.47 -13.19 -9.27
N ILE A 136 -10.44 -12.53 -8.63
CA ILE A 136 -11.75 -13.15 -8.30
C ILE A 136 -12.57 -13.40 -9.56
N SER A 137 -12.68 -12.42 -10.45
CA SER A 137 -13.42 -12.58 -11.71
C SER A 137 -12.82 -13.68 -12.58
N TYR A 138 -11.49 -13.79 -12.61
CA TYR A 138 -10.80 -14.86 -13.32
C TYR A 138 -11.05 -16.22 -12.66
N TRP A 139 -10.96 -16.31 -11.33
CA TRP A 139 -11.26 -17.55 -10.61
C TRP A 139 -12.71 -18.01 -10.83
N GLN A 140 -13.68 -17.10 -10.74
CA GLN A 140 -15.10 -17.40 -10.93
C GLN A 140 -15.38 -17.98 -12.32
N LYS A 141 -14.76 -17.42 -13.37
CA LYS A 141 -14.85 -17.93 -14.76
C LYS A 141 -14.37 -19.38 -14.93
N TYR A 142 -13.45 -19.81 -14.07
CA TYR A 142 -12.86 -21.15 -14.11
C TYR A 142 -13.26 -22.05 -12.93
N LYS A 143 -14.19 -21.59 -12.09
CA LYS A 143 -14.78 -22.37 -10.99
C LYS A 143 -15.33 -23.69 -11.54
N GLY A 144 -14.98 -24.80 -10.89
CA GLY A 144 -15.38 -26.16 -11.29
C GLY A 144 -14.59 -26.76 -12.46
N LYS A 145 -13.70 -26.01 -13.13
CA LYS A 145 -12.84 -26.56 -14.20
C LYS A 145 -11.56 -27.16 -13.61
N ALA A 146 -11.15 -28.31 -14.14
CA ALA A 146 -9.89 -28.94 -13.77
C ALA A 146 -8.70 -28.17 -14.40
N MET A 147 -8.15 -27.23 -13.64
CA MET A 147 -6.95 -26.48 -13.98
C MET A 147 -5.78 -26.95 -13.12
N SER A 148 -4.82 -27.62 -13.73
CA SER A 148 -3.60 -28.09 -13.08
C SER A 148 -2.59 -28.56 -14.11
N LYS A 149 -1.33 -28.74 -13.72
CA LYS A 149 -0.35 -29.41 -14.60
C LYS A 149 -0.63 -30.92 -14.73
N ASN A 150 -1.01 -31.55 -13.62
CA ASN A 150 -1.55 -32.91 -13.56
C ASN A 150 -2.34 -33.08 -12.26
N LYS A 151 -2.76 -34.30 -11.89
CA LYS A 151 -3.57 -34.54 -10.68
C LYS A 151 -2.88 -34.16 -9.35
N THR A 152 -1.55 -34.14 -9.31
CA THR A 152 -0.75 -33.92 -8.08
C THR A 152 0.16 -32.69 -8.13
N CYS A 153 0.26 -32.02 -9.29
CA CYS A 153 1.18 -30.92 -9.53
C CYS A 153 0.42 -29.64 -9.89
N ALA A 154 0.69 -28.56 -9.13
CA ALA A 154 0.30 -27.19 -9.42
C ALA A 154 -1.19 -27.04 -9.81
N LYS A 155 -2.10 -27.46 -8.93
CA LYS A 155 -3.52 -27.22 -9.08
C LYS A 155 -3.81 -25.72 -8.94
N PHE A 156 -4.69 -25.20 -9.78
CA PHE A 156 -5.16 -23.82 -9.66
C PHE A 156 -5.81 -23.63 -8.27
N PRO A 157 -5.31 -22.71 -7.44
CA PRO A 157 -5.74 -22.63 -6.06
C PRO A 157 -7.16 -22.08 -5.97
N SER A 158 -7.96 -22.70 -5.09
CA SER A 158 -9.25 -22.14 -4.69
C SER A 158 -9.04 -20.84 -3.92
N LEU A 159 -9.90 -19.84 -4.10
CA LEU A 159 -9.83 -18.61 -3.30
C LEU A 159 -9.98 -18.90 -1.79
N TYR A 160 -10.69 -19.98 -1.43
CA TYR A 160 -10.90 -20.40 -0.04
C TYR A 160 -9.69 -21.13 0.56
N GLU A 161 -8.73 -21.55 -0.27
CA GLU A 161 -7.50 -22.24 0.17
C GLU A 161 -6.29 -21.28 0.20
N LEU A 162 -6.48 -20.03 -0.24
CA LEU A 162 -5.44 -19.02 -0.15
C LEU A 162 -5.17 -18.64 1.31
N SER A 163 -3.89 -18.50 1.64
CA SER A 163 -3.47 -18.03 2.96
C SER A 163 -3.46 -16.52 2.97
N PHE A 164 -4.54 -15.91 3.46
CA PHE A 164 -4.61 -14.48 3.73
C PHE A 164 -3.93 -14.16 5.07
N ASN A 165 -3.02 -13.20 5.09
CA ASN A 165 -2.49 -12.64 6.35
C ASN A 165 -3.50 -11.68 6.98
N ASN A 166 -4.15 -10.87 6.14
CA ASN A 166 -5.25 -9.99 6.47
C ASN A 166 -6.05 -9.72 5.17
N MET A 167 -6.72 -8.57 5.04
CA MET A 167 -7.51 -8.23 3.85
C MET A 167 -6.73 -8.12 2.53
N TYR A 168 -5.51 -7.58 2.54
CA TYR A 168 -4.80 -7.19 1.29
C TYR A 168 -3.51 -7.98 1.03
N TRP A 169 -3.10 -8.82 1.98
CA TRP A 169 -1.83 -9.53 1.94
C TRP A 169 -2.04 -11.04 1.95
N GLN A 170 -1.28 -11.74 1.11
CA GLN A 170 -1.26 -13.20 1.08
C GLN A 170 0.08 -13.74 1.59
N THR A 171 0.06 -14.89 2.25
CA THR A 171 1.23 -15.48 2.90
C THR A 171 1.74 -16.70 2.14
N LEU A 172 3.04 -16.67 1.85
CA LEU A 172 3.82 -17.86 1.48
C LEU A 172 4.83 -18.14 2.59
N LYS A 173 4.67 -19.27 3.26
CA LYS A 173 5.69 -19.79 4.19
C LYS A 173 6.72 -20.58 3.39
N THR A 174 8.00 -20.31 3.63
CA THR A 174 9.08 -21.04 2.98
C THR A 174 10.07 -21.66 3.95
N SER A 175 10.93 -22.53 3.44
CA SER A 175 12.11 -23.07 4.13
C SER A 175 13.07 -21.98 4.62
N ASN A 176 13.04 -20.77 4.03
CA ASN A 176 13.85 -19.64 4.45
C ASN A 176 13.05 -18.34 4.50
N GLY A 177 12.13 -18.27 5.46
CA GLY A 177 11.38 -17.06 5.79
C GLY A 177 9.93 -17.08 5.32
N THR A 178 9.18 -16.10 5.78
CA THR A 178 7.78 -15.87 5.46
C THR A 178 7.65 -14.66 4.55
N PHE A 179 6.92 -14.85 3.47
CA PHE A 179 6.69 -13.86 2.43
C PHE A 179 5.25 -13.38 2.56
N TYR A 180 5.07 -12.07 2.68
CA TYR A 180 3.78 -11.39 2.67
C TYR A 180 3.68 -10.64 1.35
N LEU A 181 2.88 -11.17 0.43
CA LEU A 181 2.76 -10.64 -0.92
C LEU A 181 1.56 -9.69 -1.00
N TYR A 182 1.78 -8.53 -1.59
CA TYR A 182 0.78 -7.45 -1.68
C TYR A 182 0.07 -7.45 -3.04
N GLY A 183 0.83 -7.39 -4.14
CA GLY A 183 0.29 -7.24 -5.48
C GLY A 183 1.27 -7.70 -6.57
N ALA A 184 0.74 -7.98 -7.76
CA ALA A 184 1.52 -8.43 -8.92
C ALA A 184 1.20 -7.59 -10.15
N TYR A 185 2.23 -7.30 -10.96
CA TYR A 185 2.12 -6.38 -12.09
C TYR A 185 2.87 -6.92 -13.30
N TYR A 186 2.29 -6.75 -14.48
CA TYR A 186 2.94 -7.09 -15.74
C TYR A 186 3.82 -5.93 -16.21
N ASP A 187 5.11 -6.21 -16.42
CA ASP A 187 6.12 -5.24 -16.83
C ASP A 187 6.73 -5.64 -18.18
N ASN A 188 6.27 -4.98 -19.22
CA ASN A 188 6.74 -5.05 -20.61
C ASN A 188 7.16 -3.67 -21.15
N ARG A 189 7.59 -2.76 -20.27
CA ARG A 189 8.13 -1.44 -20.68
C ARG A 189 9.30 -1.61 -21.64
N THR A 190 9.60 -0.57 -22.41
CA THR A 190 10.53 -0.63 -23.55
C THR A 190 11.87 -1.28 -23.21
N LEU A 191 12.47 -0.91 -22.07
CA LEU A 191 13.77 -1.42 -21.61
C LEU A 191 13.77 -2.90 -21.19
N VAL A 192 12.61 -3.51 -21.01
CA VAL A 192 12.42 -4.93 -20.65
C VAL A 192 11.50 -5.68 -21.63
N ALA A 193 11.07 -5.04 -22.72
CA ALA A 193 10.04 -5.56 -23.63
C ALA A 193 10.41 -6.92 -24.24
N MET A 194 11.70 -7.18 -24.49
CA MET A 194 12.19 -8.46 -25.02
C MET A 194 12.12 -9.61 -24.00
N LYS A 195 11.98 -9.28 -22.71
CA LYS A 195 11.97 -10.22 -21.59
C LYS A 195 10.94 -9.74 -20.56
N PRO A 196 9.63 -9.73 -20.89
CA PRO A 196 8.61 -9.22 -20.00
C PRO A 196 8.63 -9.97 -18.66
N VAL A 197 8.33 -9.24 -17.59
CA VAL A 197 8.51 -9.69 -16.21
C VAL A 197 7.21 -9.51 -15.44
N ILE A 198 6.85 -10.49 -14.64
CA ILE A 198 5.88 -10.31 -13.56
C ILE A 198 6.63 -9.79 -12.33
N ARG A 199 6.24 -8.60 -11.89
CA ARG A 199 6.78 -7.93 -10.71
C ARG A 199 5.82 -8.18 -9.55
N VAL A 200 6.26 -8.87 -8.51
CA VAL A 200 5.47 -9.09 -7.30
C VAL A 200 6.04 -8.24 -6.17
N LEU A 201 5.20 -7.39 -5.59
CA LEU A 201 5.58 -6.54 -4.46
C LEU A 201 5.22 -7.22 -3.15
N GLY A 202 6.14 -7.23 -2.19
CA GLY A 202 5.90 -7.88 -0.91
C GLY A 202 6.89 -7.51 0.18
N MET A 203 6.66 -8.09 1.35
CA MET A 203 7.44 -7.93 2.56
C MET A 203 7.91 -9.29 3.05
N ILE A 204 9.18 -9.44 3.39
CA ILE A 204 9.79 -10.71 3.78
C ILE A 204 10.45 -10.54 5.14
N ASP A 205 10.31 -11.52 6.04
CA ASP A 205 10.96 -11.52 7.37
C ASP A 205 12.45 -11.95 7.34
N ARG A 206 13.06 -11.96 6.16
CA ARG A 206 14.44 -12.33 5.89
C ARG A 206 15.11 -11.29 5.00
N LEU A 207 16.36 -11.01 5.33
CA LEU A 207 17.30 -10.33 4.47
C LEU A 207 17.92 -11.31 3.50
N GLU A 208 18.15 -10.85 2.28
CA GLU A 208 18.81 -11.59 1.20
C GLU A 208 18.28 -13.04 1.09
N PRO A 209 16.97 -13.23 0.83
CA PRO A 209 16.33 -14.54 0.86
C PRO A 209 17.08 -15.52 -0.06
N ARG A 210 17.52 -16.65 0.50
CA ARG A 210 18.30 -17.67 -0.25
C ARG A 210 17.42 -18.75 -0.88
N VAL A 211 16.16 -18.80 -0.48
CA VAL A 211 15.18 -19.76 -1.02
C VAL A 211 15.00 -19.54 -2.52
N LYS A 212 15.05 -20.63 -3.28
CA LYS A 212 14.69 -20.63 -4.69
C LYS A 212 13.18 -20.76 -4.78
N THR A 213 12.53 -19.78 -5.37
CA THR A 213 11.07 -19.82 -5.62
C THR A 213 10.78 -19.76 -7.10
N PHE A 214 9.55 -20.15 -7.44
CA PHE A 214 9.03 -20.22 -8.80
C PHE A 214 7.66 -19.56 -8.82
N CYS A 215 7.38 -18.84 -9.90
CA CYS A 215 6.04 -18.39 -10.24
C CYS A 215 5.29 -19.48 -10.99
N GLN A 216 4.06 -19.74 -10.58
CA GLN A 216 3.06 -20.42 -11.41
C GLN A 216 2.21 -19.35 -12.08
N LEU A 217 2.37 -19.18 -13.39
CA LEU A 217 1.69 -18.17 -14.19
C LEU A 217 0.45 -18.77 -14.84
N TRP A 218 -0.71 -18.16 -14.61
CA TRP A 218 -1.99 -18.60 -15.17
C TRP A 218 -2.41 -17.67 -16.30
N PHE A 219 -2.56 -18.22 -17.50
CA PHE A 219 -2.92 -17.48 -18.71
C PHE A 219 -4.37 -17.76 -19.09
N GLU A 220 -5.02 -16.75 -19.66
CA GLU A 220 -6.36 -16.89 -20.22
C GLU A 220 -6.37 -17.98 -21.30
N GLY A 221 -7.33 -18.91 -21.21
CA GLY A 221 -7.46 -20.04 -22.14
C GLY A 221 -6.57 -21.26 -21.84
N TYR A 222 -5.62 -21.16 -20.91
CA TYR A 222 -4.71 -22.26 -20.56
C TYR A 222 -5.26 -23.08 -19.39
N LYS A 223 -5.17 -24.41 -19.48
CA LYS A 223 -5.54 -25.32 -18.37
C LYS A 223 -4.40 -25.58 -17.40
N GLU A 224 -3.16 -25.45 -17.87
CA GLU A 224 -1.94 -25.72 -17.11
C GLU A 224 -1.21 -24.42 -16.78
N PRO A 225 -0.54 -24.33 -15.61
CA PRO A 225 0.29 -23.18 -15.29
C PRO A 225 1.62 -23.22 -16.06
N VAL A 226 2.15 -22.04 -16.37
CA VAL A 226 3.50 -21.88 -16.90
C VAL A 226 4.44 -21.55 -15.75
N PHE A 227 5.47 -22.37 -15.57
CA PHE A 227 6.46 -22.16 -14.53
C PHE A 227 7.54 -21.15 -14.97
N ALA A 228 7.80 -20.18 -14.12
CA ALA A 228 8.90 -19.23 -14.28
C ALA A 228 9.75 -19.19 -13.02
N LYS A 229 11.07 -19.26 -13.15
CA LYS A 229 11.97 -19.11 -12.00
C LYS A 229 11.98 -17.66 -11.53
N VAL A 230 11.93 -17.44 -10.21
CA VAL A 230 12.26 -16.12 -9.65
C VAL A 230 13.74 -15.88 -9.85
N TRP A 231 14.06 -14.80 -10.57
CA TRP A 231 15.44 -14.46 -10.91
C TRP A 231 16.02 -13.38 -10.00
N GLU A 232 15.17 -12.56 -9.37
CA GLU A 232 15.60 -11.46 -8.51
C GLU A 232 14.64 -11.24 -7.34
N TYR A 233 15.21 -11.07 -6.15
CA TYR A 233 14.57 -10.45 -4.98
C TYR A 233 15.20 -9.08 -4.77
N LYS A 234 14.65 -8.05 -5.40
CA LYS A 234 15.21 -6.70 -5.33
C LYS A 234 14.83 -6.07 -3.99
N TYR A 235 15.81 -5.91 -3.12
CA TYR A 235 15.61 -5.21 -1.84
C TYR A 235 15.32 -3.73 -2.07
N ILE A 236 14.24 -3.22 -1.48
CA ILE A 236 13.77 -1.84 -1.67
C ILE A 236 14.14 -0.97 -0.47
N TRP A 237 15.34 -1.09 0.10
CA TRP A 237 15.75 -0.25 1.24
C TRP A 237 17.26 -0.09 1.27
N TYR A 238 17.75 0.93 1.96
CA TYR A 238 19.18 1.07 2.21
C TYR A 238 19.55 0.56 3.59
N LYS A 239 20.52 -0.36 3.61
CA LYS A 239 21.00 -1.03 4.83
C LYS A 239 21.37 -0.04 5.95
N LYS A 240 21.89 1.14 5.56
CA LYS A 240 22.33 2.21 6.46
C LYS A 240 21.19 2.99 7.12
N TRP A 241 19.94 2.83 6.69
CA TRP A 241 18.77 3.53 7.25
C TRP A 241 18.16 2.83 8.48
N GLY A 242 18.79 1.76 8.96
CA GLY A 242 18.33 1.01 10.13
C GLY A 242 17.36 -0.11 9.75
N ASN A 243 16.94 -0.88 10.77
CA ASN A 243 16.10 -2.07 10.65
C ASN A 243 16.62 -3.15 9.69
N TYR A 244 17.90 -3.11 9.30
CA TYR A 244 18.54 -4.14 8.50
C TYR A 244 18.89 -5.36 9.37
N LYS A 245 17.87 -6.16 9.73
CA LYS A 245 18.04 -7.43 10.45
C LYS A 245 16.94 -8.43 10.09
N ASN A 246 17.27 -9.72 10.21
CA ASN A 246 16.32 -10.81 10.07
C ASN A 246 15.26 -10.76 11.19
N GLY A 247 14.05 -11.27 10.90
CA GLY A 247 12.92 -11.25 11.82
C GLY A 247 12.15 -9.93 11.85
N LEU A 248 12.59 -8.92 11.09
CA LEU A 248 11.78 -7.76 10.76
C LEU A 248 11.33 -7.85 9.30
N PHE A 249 10.17 -7.27 9.00
CA PHE A 249 9.68 -7.19 7.63
C PHE A 249 10.50 -6.24 6.77
N GLN A 250 10.91 -6.76 5.62
CA GLN A 250 11.80 -6.12 4.67
C GLN A 250 11.10 -5.99 3.31
N PRO A 251 11.11 -4.82 2.66
CA PRO A 251 10.41 -4.61 1.40
C PRO A 251 11.20 -5.18 0.22
N TYR A 252 10.52 -5.96 -0.63
CA TYR A 252 11.10 -6.60 -1.80
C TYR A 252 10.22 -6.47 -3.04
N LEU A 253 10.87 -6.31 -4.19
CA LEU A 253 10.27 -6.50 -5.50
C LEU A 253 10.81 -7.81 -6.09
N ILE A 254 9.92 -8.76 -6.29
CA ILE A 254 10.23 -10.12 -6.75
C ILE A 254 9.99 -10.18 -8.25
N GLY A 255 10.97 -10.64 -9.02
CA GLY A 255 10.92 -10.70 -10.48
C GLY A 255 10.77 -12.12 -11.01
N CYS A 256 9.71 -12.38 -11.77
CA CYS A 256 9.50 -13.60 -12.54
C CYS A 256 9.53 -13.30 -14.04
N GLN A 257 10.57 -13.75 -14.74
CA GLN A 257 10.68 -13.52 -16.18
C GLN A 257 9.78 -14.51 -16.94
N ILE A 258 8.98 -14.01 -17.87
CA ILE A 258 8.09 -14.85 -18.66
C ILE A 258 8.90 -15.71 -19.65
N PRO A 259 8.69 -17.04 -19.70
CA PRO A 259 9.41 -17.93 -20.61
C PRO A 259 9.19 -17.56 -22.09
N PRO A 260 10.20 -17.77 -22.97
CA PRO A 260 10.16 -17.34 -24.38
C PRO A 260 8.85 -17.65 -25.12
N GLY A 261 8.33 -18.87 -24.98
CA GLY A 261 7.10 -19.32 -25.67
C GLY A 261 5.81 -18.62 -25.23
N HIS A 262 5.83 -17.83 -24.15
CA HIS A 262 4.64 -17.18 -23.58
C HIS A 262 4.78 -15.65 -23.49
N ARG A 263 5.86 -15.06 -24.02
CA ARG A 263 6.12 -13.61 -23.90
C ARG A 263 5.10 -12.72 -24.61
N HIS A 264 4.36 -13.28 -25.58
CA HIS A 264 3.30 -12.59 -26.30
C HIS A 264 1.97 -12.54 -25.53
N LEU A 265 1.88 -13.23 -24.39
CA LEU A 265 0.69 -13.31 -23.56
C LEU A 265 0.88 -12.54 -22.25
N VAL A 266 -0.25 -12.15 -21.65
CA VAL A 266 -0.31 -11.56 -20.31
C VAL A 266 -0.98 -12.57 -19.37
N PRO A 267 -0.30 -13.05 -18.32
CA PRO A 267 -0.95 -13.91 -17.35
C PRO A 267 -2.02 -13.12 -16.58
N GLN A 268 -3.12 -13.77 -16.25
CA GLN A 268 -4.21 -13.20 -15.46
C GLN A 268 -3.88 -13.21 -13.96
N SER A 269 -3.13 -14.22 -13.52
CA SER A 269 -2.73 -14.35 -12.14
C SER A 269 -1.40 -15.07 -11.96
N VAL A 270 -0.82 -14.92 -10.78
CA VAL A 270 0.46 -15.52 -10.41
C VAL A 270 0.44 -16.02 -8.97
N SER A 271 0.98 -17.23 -8.78
CA SER A 271 1.26 -17.80 -7.46
C SER A 271 2.77 -17.93 -7.27
N LEU A 272 3.25 -17.73 -6.04
CA LEU A 272 4.64 -17.99 -5.68
C LEU A 272 4.75 -19.28 -4.87
N VAL A 273 5.69 -20.15 -5.23
CA VAL A 273 5.93 -21.46 -4.60
C VAL A 273 7.42 -21.78 -4.50
N GLU A 274 7.82 -22.69 -3.61
CA GLU A 274 9.22 -23.13 -3.50
C GLU A 274 9.62 -24.13 -4.58
N ARG A 275 8.72 -25.06 -4.95
CA ARG A 275 8.94 -25.99 -6.06
C ARG A 275 7.82 -25.83 -7.09
N PRO A 276 8.12 -25.98 -8.40
CA PRO A 276 7.13 -25.74 -9.45
C PRO A 276 5.80 -26.48 -9.24
N CYS A 277 5.83 -27.74 -8.79
CA CYS A 277 4.63 -28.55 -8.59
C CYS A 277 3.91 -28.38 -7.26
N ASP A 278 4.42 -27.57 -6.33
CA ASP A 278 3.77 -27.38 -5.04
C ASP A 278 2.35 -26.78 -5.21
N MET A 279 1.47 -27.11 -4.26
CA MET A 279 0.15 -26.50 -4.17
C MET A 279 0.30 -25.06 -3.68
N ALA A 280 -0.16 -24.10 -4.48
CA ALA A 280 -0.03 -22.70 -4.16
C ALA A 280 -0.96 -22.29 -3.00
N THR A 281 -0.41 -21.59 -2.02
CA THR A 281 -1.18 -20.91 -0.95
C THR A 281 -1.44 -19.43 -1.27
N THR A 282 -0.97 -18.96 -2.43
CA THR A 282 -1.09 -17.58 -2.89
C THR A 282 -1.59 -17.56 -4.34
N ASN A 283 -2.30 -16.51 -4.74
CA ASN A 283 -2.73 -16.22 -6.10
C ASN A 283 -3.05 -14.73 -6.22
N LEU A 284 -2.12 -13.97 -6.80
CA LEU A 284 -2.27 -12.54 -7.02
C LEU A 284 -2.75 -12.28 -8.44
N ARG A 285 -3.71 -11.37 -8.58
CA ARG A 285 -4.08 -10.81 -9.88
C ARG A 285 -2.87 -10.07 -10.46
N VAL A 286 -2.58 -10.34 -11.73
CA VAL A 286 -1.56 -9.62 -12.48
C VAL A 286 -2.21 -8.36 -13.06
N ILE A 287 -1.82 -7.21 -12.54
CA ILE A 287 -2.34 -5.91 -12.98
C ILE A 287 -1.57 -5.44 -14.22
N HIS A 288 -2.31 -5.06 -15.26
CA HIS A 288 -1.77 -4.51 -16.51
C HIS A 288 -2.68 -3.39 -17.02
N ASN A 289 -2.62 -2.22 -16.39
CA ASN A 289 -3.49 -1.09 -16.69
C ASN A 289 -2.98 -0.27 -17.88
N ARG A 290 -2.86 -0.90 -19.05
CA ARG A 290 -2.51 -0.19 -20.29
C ARG A 290 -3.78 0.42 -20.90
N PRO A 291 -3.81 1.73 -21.19
CA PRO A 291 -4.93 2.36 -21.90
C PRO A 291 -5.16 1.69 -23.27
N PRO A 292 -6.42 1.43 -23.70
CA PRO A 292 -6.71 0.78 -24.98
C PRO A 292 -6.15 1.55 -26.20
N ASN A 293 -6.17 2.88 -26.13
CA ASN A 293 -5.61 3.76 -27.17
C ASN A 293 -4.08 3.91 -27.08
N GLY A 294 -3.43 3.31 -26.07
CA GLY A 294 -2.00 3.44 -25.80
C GLY A 294 -1.53 4.83 -25.40
N GLN A 295 -2.42 5.80 -25.24
CA GLN A 295 -2.05 7.18 -24.90
C GLN A 295 -1.87 7.34 -23.39
N LYS A 296 -0.81 8.03 -23.00
CA LYS A 296 -0.53 8.38 -21.62
C LYS A 296 -0.99 9.80 -21.33
N GLU A 297 -1.61 9.99 -20.18
CA GLU A 297 -1.80 11.29 -19.56
C GLU A 297 -0.45 11.85 -19.08
N ASP A 298 -0.36 13.16 -18.85
CA ASP A 298 0.94 13.77 -18.54
C ASP A 298 1.40 13.47 -17.11
N PHE A 299 0.59 13.78 -16.08
CA PHE A 299 1.03 13.75 -14.67
C PHE A 299 0.09 13.02 -13.73
N ALA A 300 0.64 12.15 -12.88
CA ALA A 300 -0.04 11.61 -11.71
C ALA A 300 0.74 11.88 -10.43
N VAL A 301 0.03 11.92 -9.30
CA VAL A 301 0.62 12.06 -7.96
C VAL A 301 0.33 10.80 -7.15
N CYS A 302 1.38 10.22 -6.56
CA CYS A 302 1.29 9.12 -5.61
C CYS A 302 1.57 9.63 -4.21
N VAL A 303 0.71 9.30 -3.25
CA VAL A 303 0.83 9.69 -1.84
C VAL A 303 1.07 8.45 -1.00
N LYS A 304 1.77 8.59 0.13
CA LYS A 304 1.93 7.52 1.12
C LYS A 304 0.61 7.13 1.77
N GLY A 305 0.65 6.09 2.61
CA GLY A 305 -0.45 5.74 3.51
C GLY A 305 -0.79 6.89 4.46
N LEU A 306 -2.00 7.42 4.37
CA LEU A 306 -2.53 8.47 5.22
C LEU A 306 -2.90 7.90 6.59
N ASP A 307 -2.38 8.55 7.62
CA ASP A 307 -2.54 8.20 9.03
C ASP A 307 -2.78 9.48 9.85
N PHE A 308 -4.03 9.95 9.83
CA PHE A 308 -4.51 11.21 10.40
C PHE A 308 -5.76 10.96 11.25
N LEU A 309 -5.69 10.00 12.18
CA LEU A 309 -6.85 9.58 12.97
C LEU A 309 -7.50 10.73 13.77
N HIS A 310 -6.69 11.61 14.37
CA HIS A 310 -7.15 12.69 15.25
C HIS A 310 -6.94 14.10 14.69
N ASP A 311 -6.30 14.20 13.52
CA ASP A 311 -5.94 15.48 12.92
C ASP A 311 -6.89 15.76 11.75
N ASP A 312 -7.82 16.70 11.91
CA ASP A 312 -8.70 17.13 10.82
C ASP A 312 -7.97 18.10 9.87
N LEU A 313 -7.33 17.55 8.85
CA LEU A 313 -6.62 18.31 7.82
C LEU A 313 -7.48 18.57 6.57
N SER A 314 -8.79 18.37 6.63
CA SER A 314 -9.67 18.33 5.45
C SER A 314 -9.62 19.60 4.61
N VAL A 315 -9.62 20.78 5.25
CA VAL A 315 -9.56 22.07 4.55
C VAL A 315 -8.22 22.23 3.81
N ARG A 316 -7.11 21.89 4.47
CA ARG A 316 -5.76 21.91 3.86
C ARG A 316 -5.66 20.90 2.72
N LEU A 317 -6.27 19.72 2.88
CA LEU A 317 -6.30 18.69 1.86
C LEU A 317 -7.07 19.12 0.61
N VAL A 318 -8.19 19.84 0.77
CA VAL A 318 -8.92 20.43 -0.37
C VAL A 318 -8.03 21.44 -1.11
N GLU A 319 -7.37 22.34 -0.38
CA GLU A 319 -6.45 23.32 -0.98
C GLU A 319 -5.30 22.64 -1.74
N TRP A 320 -4.71 21.61 -1.15
CA TRP A 320 -3.62 20.84 -1.75
C TRP A 320 -4.06 20.11 -3.01
N LEU A 321 -5.20 19.39 -2.98
CA LEU A 321 -5.74 18.68 -4.15
C LEU A 321 -6.07 19.65 -5.29
N GLU A 322 -6.74 20.76 -5.00
CA GLU A 322 -7.05 21.75 -6.04
C GLU A 322 -5.78 22.38 -6.63
N MET A 323 -4.78 22.68 -5.79
CA MET A 323 -3.49 23.20 -6.28
C MET A 323 -2.81 22.22 -7.23
N LEU A 324 -2.79 20.91 -6.91
CA LEU A 324 -2.25 19.89 -7.81
C LEU A 324 -2.98 19.84 -9.15
N HIS A 325 -4.30 19.91 -9.15
CA HIS A 325 -5.09 19.91 -10.37
C HIS A 325 -4.94 21.20 -11.18
N VAL A 326 -4.79 22.35 -10.52
CA VAL A 326 -4.45 23.63 -11.17
C VAL A 326 -3.08 23.54 -11.85
N LEU A 327 -2.10 22.87 -11.25
CA LEU A 327 -0.77 22.67 -11.83
C LEU A 327 -0.75 21.66 -12.98
N GLY A 328 -1.82 20.87 -13.16
CA GLY A 328 -1.96 19.91 -14.25
C GLY A 328 -1.79 18.44 -13.85
N ALA A 329 -1.91 18.09 -12.56
CA ALA A 329 -2.07 16.70 -12.17
C ALA A 329 -3.41 16.14 -12.68
N ASN A 330 -3.36 15.07 -13.47
CA ASN A 330 -4.56 14.41 -14.00
C ASN A 330 -5.30 13.62 -12.90
N LYS A 331 -4.55 12.87 -12.08
CA LYS A 331 -5.11 12.06 -10.99
C LYS A 331 -4.17 11.97 -9.79
N VAL A 332 -4.74 11.96 -8.60
CA VAL A 332 -4.01 11.73 -7.34
C VAL A 332 -4.39 10.36 -6.76
N PHE A 333 -3.39 9.55 -6.46
CA PHE A 333 -3.55 8.21 -5.88
C PHE A 333 -3.14 8.26 -4.41
N LEU A 334 -4.09 7.99 -3.52
CA LEU A 334 -3.87 8.00 -2.08
C LEU A 334 -4.11 6.62 -1.51
N TYR A 335 -3.44 6.36 -0.39
CA TYR A 335 -3.62 5.13 0.37
C TYR A 335 -4.17 5.49 1.74
N GLU A 336 -5.24 4.82 2.15
CA GLU A 336 -5.90 5.12 3.41
C GLU A 336 -5.61 4.01 4.42
N LEU A 337 -4.92 4.38 5.51
CA LEU A 337 -4.80 3.53 6.69
C LEU A 337 -5.92 3.92 7.66
N GLU A 338 -5.73 5.03 8.38
CA GLU A 338 -6.69 5.57 9.35
C GLU A 338 -6.72 7.09 9.25
N VAL A 339 -7.88 7.65 8.91
CA VAL A 339 -8.03 9.09 8.71
C VAL A 339 -9.30 9.61 9.37
N HIS A 340 -9.29 10.90 9.73
CA HIS A 340 -10.44 11.59 10.26
C HIS A 340 -11.67 11.47 9.32
N PRO A 341 -12.92 11.37 9.84
CA PRO A 341 -14.11 11.26 9.00
C PRO A 341 -14.29 12.39 7.98
N ASN A 342 -13.92 13.63 8.31
CA ASN A 342 -13.95 14.73 7.35
C ASN A 342 -12.93 14.55 6.20
N ILE A 343 -11.78 13.91 6.46
CA ILE A 343 -10.81 13.57 5.42
C ILE A 343 -11.42 12.50 4.51
N SER A 344 -12.06 11.47 5.09
CA SER A 344 -12.80 10.46 4.31
C SER A 344 -13.87 11.10 3.42
N LYS A 345 -14.63 12.06 3.94
CA LYS A 345 -15.65 12.83 3.20
C LYS A 345 -15.03 13.57 1.99
N VAL A 346 -13.91 14.27 2.20
CA VAL A 346 -13.17 14.95 1.12
C VAL A 346 -12.68 13.95 0.07
N LEU A 347 -12.07 12.84 0.50
CA LEU A 347 -11.54 11.82 -0.40
C LEU A 347 -12.65 11.18 -1.26
N GLN A 348 -13.78 10.83 -0.66
CA GLN A 348 -14.95 10.30 -1.36
C GLN A 348 -15.48 11.28 -2.41
N HIS A 349 -15.52 12.57 -2.09
CA HIS A 349 -15.92 13.61 -3.03
C HIS A 349 -15.04 13.63 -4.28
N TYR A 350 -13.71 13.67 -4.11
CA TYR A 350 -12.80 13.68 -5.26
C TYR A 350 -12.72 12.33 -6.00
N GLN A 351 -13.00 11.21 -5.32
CA GLN A 351 -13.20 9.92 -5.99
C GLN A 351 -14.41 9.94 -6.92
N ALA A 352 -15.54 10.50 -6.47
CA ALA A 352 -16.75 10.64 -7.29
C ALA A 352 -16.52 11.54 -8.51
N LEU A 353 -15.64 12.55 -8.40
CA LEU A 353 -15.20 13.38 -9.52
C LEU A 353 -14.18 12.70 -10.46
N GLY A 354 -13.71 11.49 -10.14
CA GLY A 354 -12.68 10.78 -10.90
C GLY A 354 -11.27 11.37 -10.79
N ARG A 355 -11.08 12.39 -9.94
CA ARG A 355 -9.82 13.12 -9.74
C ARG A 355 -8.87 12.46 -8.73
N VAL A 356 -9.44 11.68 -7.82
CA VAL A 356 -8.71 10.91 -6.81
C VAL A 356 -9.02 9.42 -6.94
N GLU A 357 -8.05 8.58 -6.59
CA GLU A 357 -8.26 7.15 -6.32
C GLU A 357 -7.73 6.83 -4.92
N VAL A 358 -8.57 6.24 -4.08
CA VAL A 358 -8.16 5.82 -2.73
C VAL A 358 -8.11 4.31 -2.66
N THR A 359 -6.94 3.79 -2.28
CA THR A 359 -6.75 2.37 -1.97
C THR A 359 -6.63 2.19 -0.47
N LYS A 360 -7.52 1.41 0.15
CA LYS A 360 -7.37 1.02 1.55
C LYS A 360 -6.10 0.19 1.73
N LEU A 361 -5.40 0.38 2.84
CA LEU A 361 -4.13 -0.27 3.11
C LEU A 361 -4.11 -0.89 4.51
N THR A 362 -3.37 -1.98 4.66
CA THR A 362 -3.04 -2.60 5.96
C THR A 362 -1.55 -2.86 6.02
N LEU A 363 -1.02 -3.00 7.24
CA LEU A 363 0.35 -3.44 7.49
C LEU A 363 0.45 -4.98 7.39
N PRO A 364 1.56 -5.52 6.86
CA PRO A 364 1.75 -6.97 6.73
C PRO A 364 2.19 -7.65 8.02
N GLY A 365 1.95 -8.96 8.06
CA GLY A 365 2.43 -9.86 9.12
C GLY A 365 1.73 -9.64 10.44
N GLU A 366 2.47 -9.79 11.53
CA GLU A 366 2.01 -9.52 12.90
C GLU A 366 1.97 -8.02 13.27
N GLN A 367 2.12 -7.10 12.30
CA GLN A 367 1.96 -5.67 12.57
C GLN A 367 0.48 -5.33 12.86
N PRO A 368 0.21 -4.38 13.77
CA PRO A 368 -1.15 -4.09 14.19
C PRO A 368 -1.93 -3.40 13.06
N ASN A 369 -3.19 -3.81 12.88
CA ASN A 369 -4.16 -3.21 11.95
C ASN A 369 -5.47 -2.82 12.66
N ILE A 370 -5.44 -2.76 13.99
CA ILE A 370 -6.58 -2.36 14.81
C ILE A 370 -6.62 -0.83 14.86
N PRO A 371 -7.79 -0.20 14.62
CA PRO A 371 -8.00 1.24 14.78
C PRO A 371 -7.36 1.82 16.05
N GLY A 372 -6.63 2.92 15.92
CA GLY A 372 -5.90 3.56 17.02
C GLY A 372 -4.56 2.91 17.37
N LEU A 373 -4.49 1.58 17.46
CA LEU A 373 -3.23 0.88 17.74
C LEU A 373 -2.25 0.99 16.56
N LEU A 374 -2.77 0.92 15.32
CA LEU A 374 -1.96 1.17 14.13
C LEU A 374 -1.38 2.59 14.13
N HIS A 375 -2.18 3.60 14.44
CA HIS A 375 -1.73 4.99 14.58
C HIS A 375 -0.59 5.13 15.62
N MET A 376 -0.78 4.55 16.82
CA MET A 376 0.24 4.54 17.87
C MET A 376 1.53 3.82 17.41
N TYR A 377 1.40 2.70 16.70
CA TYR A 377 2.52 1.95 16.16
C TYR A 377 3.32 2.77 15.14
N LEU A 378 2.65 3.40 14.18
CA LEU A 378 3.28 4.20 13.13
C LEU A 378 3.99 5.45 13.68
N LYS A 379 3.41 6.08 14.72
CA LYS A 379 4.06 7.18 15.45
C LYS A 379 5.29 6.71 16.23
N SER A 380 5.22 5.53 16.85
CA SER A 380 6.29 5.03 17.74
C SER A 380 7.43 4.31 17.00
N LYS A 381 7.14 3.65 15.88
CA LYS A 381 8.08 2.81 15.11
C LYS A 381 8.37 3.45 13.75
N VAL A 382 8.97 4.64 13.77
CA VAL A 382 9.19 5.48 12.57
C VAL A 382 9.96 4.76 11.46
N THR A 383 10.97 3.94 11.79
CA THR A 383 11.72 3.19 10.76
C THR A 383 10.86 2.12 10.10
N ASN A 384 10.04 1.39 10.87
CA ASN A 384 9.06 0.44 10.35
C ASN A 384 8.02 1.13 9.47
N LYS A 385 7.49 2.28 9.93
CA LYS A 385 6.59 3.13 9.14
C LYS A 385 7.20 3.44 7.76
N ARG A 386 8.44 3.95 7.72
CA ARG A 386 9.13 4.29 6.46
C ARG A 386 9.37 3.06 5.56
N GLN A 387 9.64 1.89 6.14
CA GLN A 387 9.75 0.66 5.35
C GLN A 387 8.39 0.26 4.75
N ASN A 388 7.31 0.36 5.53
CA ASN A 388 5.94 0.08 5.06
C ASN A 388 5.49 1.05 3.95
N GLU A 389 5.86 2.34 4.04
CA GLU A 389 5.54 3.35 3.02
C GLU A 389 6.07 3.01 1.61
N LEU A 390 7.09 2.14 1.49
CA LEU A 390 7.61 1.73 0.19
C LEU A 390 6.63 0.88 -0.62
N ILE A 391 5.68 0.22 0.03
CA ILE A 391 4.68 -0.60 -0.65
C ILE A 391 3.72 0.29 -1.46
N PRO A 392 3.02 1.28 -0.86
CA PRO A 392 2.14 2.15 -1.63
C PRO A 392 2.87 2.96 -2.71
N TYR A 393 4.12 3.41 -2.47
CA TYR A 393 4.90 4.10 -3.51
C TYR A 393 5.10 3.26 -4.76
N ASN A 394 5.47 1.98 -4.59
CA ASN A 394 5.76 1.10 -5.70
C ASN A 394 4.48 0.50 -6.29
N ASP A 395 3.45 0.19 -5.50
CA ASP A 395 2.13 -0.21 -6.01
C ASP A 395 1.55 0.88 -6.93
N CYS A 396 1.62 2.15 -6.51
CA CYS A 396 1.13 3.27 -7.30
C CYS A 396 1.91 3.41 -8.61
N LEU A 397 3.24 3.30 -8.58
CA LEU A 397 4.08 3.27 -9.79
C LEU A 397 3.61 2.17 -10.75
N TYR A 398 3.52 0.93 -10.29
CA TYR A 398 3.25 -0.20 -11.17
C TYR A 398 1.81 -0.22 -11.70
N LYS A 399 0.82 0.26 -10.94
CA LYS A 399 -0.55 0.46 -11.42
C LYS A 399 -0.68 1.51 -12.51
N ASN A 400 0.29 2.44 -12.60
CA ASN A 400 0.15 3.67 -13.38
C ASN A 400 1.27 3.92 -14.39
N MET A 401 2.30 3.05 -14.46
CA MET A 401 3.44 3.22 -15.36
C MET A 401 3.07 3.25 -16.85
N TYR A 402 1.94 2.64 -17.23
CA TYR A 402 1.40 2.69 -18.59
C TYR A 402 0.40 3.82 -18.84
N ARG A 403 -0.04 4.52 -17.79
CA ARG A 403 -1.13 5.50 -17.84
C ARG A 403 -0.62 6.93 -17.85
N TYR A 404 0.55 7.19 -17.24
CA TYR A 404 1.08 8.53 -17.08
C TYR A 404 2.53 8.63 -17.56
N ARG A 405 2.89 9.80 -18.12
CA ARG A 405 4.27 10.10 -18.58
C ARG A 405 5.18 10.43 -17.41
N TYR A 406 4.67 11.12 -16.40
CA TYR A 406 5.37 11.42 -15.17
C TYR A 406 4.54 11.06 -13.94
N ILE A 407 5.22 10.51 -12.94
CA ILE A 407 4.64 10.23 -11.62
C ILE A 407 5.44 11.01 -10.58
N ALA A 408 4.77 11.86 -9.79
CA ALA A 408 5.37 12.54 -8.65
C ALA A 408 4.97 11.84 -7.35
N LEU A 409 5.92 11.66 -6.43
CA LEU A 409 5.62 11.22 -5.07
C LEU A 409 5.63 12.44 -4.17
N LEU A 410 4.49 12.78 -3.57
CA LEU A 410 4.34 13.98 -2.74
C LEU A 410 3.66 13.63 -1.42
N ASP A 411 4.09 14.29 -0.35
CA ASP A 411 3.32 14.34 0.89
C ASP A 411 2.23 15.42 0.77
N THR A 412 1.18 15.32 1.59
CA THR A 412 -0.01 16.21 1.50
C THR A 412 0.25 17.66 1.95
N ASP A 413 1.49 17.95 2.31
CA ASP A 413 2.01 19.25 2.74
C ASP A 413 3.10 19.78 1.80
N GLU A 414 3.23 19.19 0.61
CA GLU A 414 4.28 19.50 -0.34
C GLU A 414 3.73 19.78 -1.74
N ILE A 415 4.22 20.85 -2.38
CA ILE A 415 3.87 21.22 -3.76
C ILE A 415 5.15 21.49 -4.55
N ILE A 416 5.33 20.81 -5.69
CA ILE A 416 6.32 21.22 -6.68
C ILE A 416 5.75 22.45 -7.41
N MET A 417 6.28 23.62 -7.07
CA MET A 417 5.83 24.90 -7.61
C MET A 417 6.75 25.37 -8.76
N PRO A 418 6.23 25.51 -9.99
CA PRO A 418 6.94 26.16 -11.07
C PRO A 418 7.09 27.67 -10.82
N LYS A 419 8.29 28.21 -11.02
CA LYS A 419 8.55 29.65 -10.91
C LYS A 419 8.41 30.38 -12.23
N SER A 420 8.73 29.71 -13.34
CA SER A 420 8.76 30.31 -14.69
C SER A 420 7.57 29.91 -15.58
N SER A 421 6.71 28.99 -15.15
CA SER A 421 5.53 28.53 -15.90
C SER A 421 4.26 28.52 -15.04
N MET A 422 3.09 28.32 -15.66
CA MET A 422 1.79 28.19 -14.97
C MET A 422 1.33 26.73 -14.81
N SER A 423 2.16 25.74 -15.16
CA SER A 423 1.80 24.33 -15.09
C SER A 423 3.03 23.44 -15.06
N TRP A 424 2.85 22.19 -14.59
CA TRP A 424 3.88 21.17 -14.65
C TRP A 424 4.26 20.81 -16.08
N LYS A 425 3.31 20.85 -17.03
CA LYS A 425 3.61 20.66 -18.44
C LYS A 425 4.59 21.73 -18.95
N GLY A 426 4.28 23.01 -18.72
CA GLY A 426 5.17 24.11 -19.10
C GLY A 426 6.51 24.06 -18.37
N LEU A 427 6.54 23.56 -17.13
CA LEU A 427 7.80 23.32 -16.41
C LEU A 427 8.65 22.25 -17.11
N MET A 428 8.04 21.11 -17.48
CA MET A 428 8.75 20.01 -18.12
C MET A 428 9.23 20.37 -19.54
N GLU A 429 8.52 21.24 -20.25
CA GLU A 429 8.96 21.82 -21.53
C GLU A 429 10.26 22.64 -21.41
N ILE A 430 10.56 23.18 -20.22
CA ILE A 430 11.82 23.88 -19.92
C ILE A 430 12.89 22.90 -19.39
N VAL A 431 12.51 22.07 -18.43
CA VAL A 431 13.43 21.21 -17.68
C VAL A 431 13.98 20.06 -18.51
N VAL A 432 13.16 19.42 -19.35
CA VAL A 432 13.60 18.25 -20.13
C VAL A 432 14.69 18.64 -21.15
N PRO A 433 14.55 19.71 -21.95
CA PRO A 433 15.63 20.17 -22.82
C PRO A 433 16.91 20.53 -22.08
N LYS A 434 16.81 21.21 -20.92
CA LYS A 434 17.99 21.52 -20.09
C LYS A 434 18.71 20.24 -19.63
N ALA A 435 17.96 19.24 -19.19
CA ALA A 435 18.52 17.95 -18.78
C ALA A 435 19.24 17.22 -19.92
N LEU A 436 18.67 17.25 -21.13
CA LEU A 436 19.24 16.62 -22.33
C LEU A 436 20.51 17.34 -22.82
N LYS A 437 20.60 18.66 -22.64
CA LYS A 437 21.84 19.41 -22.89
C LYS A 437 22.98 18.99 -21.97
N THR A 438 22.69 18.70 -20.68
CA THR A 438 23.73 18.24 -19.74
C THR A 438 24.24 16.83 -20.06
N LYS A 439 23.34 15.91 -20.44
CA LYS A 439 23.72 14.62 -21.06
C LYS A 439 22.56 14.16 -21.95
N LYS A 440 22.88 13.63 -23.13
CA LYS A 440 21.90 13.28 -24.18
C LYS A 440 20.86 12.24 -23.77
N ASP A 441 21.14 11.40 -22.77
CA ASP A 441 20.18 10.38 -22.32
C ASP A 441 19.04 10.97 -21.48
N PRO A 442 17.79 10.54 -21.72
CA PRO A 442 16.67 10.88 -20.86
C PRO A 442 16.90 10.44 -19.40
N ARG A 443 16.25 11.14 -18.48
CA ARG A 443 16.44 10.98 -17.03
C ARG A 443 15.36 10.10 -16.44
N ALA A 444 15.72 9.27 -15.47
CA ALA A 444 14.74 8.52 -14.69
C ALA A 444 13.96 9.41 -13.72
N SER A 445 14.53 10.55 -13.32
CA SER A 445 13.87 11.51 -12.43
C SER A 445 14.38 12.94 -12.60
N TYR A 446 13.51 13.90 -12.32
CA TYR A 446 13.78 15.32 -12.28
C TYR A 446 13.52 15.81 -10.87
N ASN A 447 14.59 16.00 -10.09
CA ASN A 447 14.51 16.30 -8.67
C ASN A 447 14.39 17.81 -8.43
N VAL A 448 13.49 18.18 -7.53
CA VAL A 448 13.15 19.56 -7.21
C VAL A 448 13.54 19.82 -5.76
N ARG A 449 14.28 20.90 -5.54
CA ARG A 449 14.91 21.21 -4.26
C ARG A 449 13.90 21.73 -3.25
N ASN A 450 13.97 21.23 -2.02
CA ASN A 450 13.07 21.60 -0.94
C ASN A 450 13.37 22.98 -0.37
N VAL A 451 12.31 23.72 -0.07
CA VAL A 451 12.33 24.94 0.74
C VAL A 451 11.15 24.94 1.72
N TYR A 452 11.37 25.42 2.94
CA TYR A 452 10.38 25.33 4.01
C TYR A 452 9.53 26.58 4.11
N PHE A 453 8.22 26.40 4.21
CA PHE A 453 7.24 27.41 4.62
C PHE A 453 6.67 26.95 5.96
N MET A 454 6.95 27.66 7.05
CA MET A 454 6.51 27.23 8.38
C MET A 454 5.44 28.15 8.95
N ASP A 455 4.47 27.58 9.67
CA ASP A 455 3.41 28.33 10.37
C ASP A 455 4.02 29.37 11.33
N THR A 456 5.15 29.01 11.95
CA THR A 456 5.92 29.88 12.87
C THR A 456 6.80 30.94 12.18
N MET A 457 6.94 30.91 10.85
CA MET A 457 7.66 31.96 10.08
C MET A 457 6.79 33.18 9.77
N ARG A 458 5.52 33.14 10.15
CA ARG A 458 4.63 34.29 10.04
C ARG A 458 5.07 35.36 11.04
N HIS A 459 5.85 36.32 10.56
CA HIS A 459 6.21 37.51 11.31
C HIS A 459 4.98 38.42 11.52
N SER A 460 5.17 39.46 12.33
CA SER A 460 4.22 40.46 12.86
C SER A 460 3.16 41.08 11.93
N HIS A 461 3.09 40.72 10.66
CA HIS A 461 2.14 41.22 9.65
C HIS A 461 0.74 40.60 9.75
N GLY A 462 0.54 39.56 10.56
CA GLY A 462 -0.77 38.93 10.73
C GLY A 462 -1.22 38.15 9.49
N TRP A 463 -2.50 38.22 9.15
CA TRP A 463 -3.09 37.60 7.96
C TRP A 463 -3.08 38.56 6.77
N PHE A 464 -2.77 38.05 5.58
CA PHE A 464 -2.92 38.82 4.35
C PHE A 464 -4.41 39.05 4.12
N ARG A 465 -4.86 40.32 4.14
CA ARG A 465 -6.27 40.70 4.18
C ARG A 465 -7.02 40.27 2.91
N GLU A 466 -6.32 40.20 1.80
CA GLU A 466 -6.86 39.84 0.49
C GLU A 466 -6.96 38.31 0.33
N ILE A 467 -6.32 37.53 1.19
CA ILE A 467 -6.35 36.08 1.13
C ILE A 467 -7.35 35.55 2.17
N PRO A 468 -8.28 34.65 1.83
CA PRO A 468 -9.14 34.04 2.84
C PRO A 468 -8.33 33.28 3.90
N HIS A 469 -8.70 33.39 5.17
CA HIS A 469 -7.92 32.82 6.28
C HIS A 469 -7.82 31.29 6.22
N TYR A 470 -8.80 30.61 5.61
CA TYR A 470 -8.81 29.14 5.47
C TYR A 470 -7.86 28.62 4.37
N MET A 471 -7.27 29.50 3.55
CA MET A 471 -6.30 29.14 2.51
C MET A 471 -4.90 29.07 3.12
N HIS A 472 -4.52 27.90 3.65
CA HIS A 472 -3.28 27.71 4.38
C HIS A 472 -2.07 28.03 3.50
N MET A 473 -1.92 27.41 2.34
CA MET A 473 -0.75 27.61 1.48
C MET A 473 -0.65 29.05 0.97
N LEU A 474 -1.77 29.67 0.60
CA LEU A 474 -1.78 31.07 0.15
C LEU A 474 -1.47 32.07 1.27
N GLN A 475 -1.77 31.73 2.53
CA GLN A 475 -1.48 32.57 3.69
C GLN A 475 -0.05 32.40 4.23
N HIS A 476 0.62 31.31 3.87
CA HIS A 476 1.97 30.97 4.35
C HIS A 476 2.98 31.13 3.22
N VAL A 477 3.30 32.38 2.88
CA VAL A 477 4.23 32.74 1.78
C VAL A 477 5.60 33.23 2.26
N TYR A 478 5.84 33.28 3.57
CA TYR A 478 7.20 33.45 4.10
C TYR A 478 7.86 32.08 4.15
N ARG A 479 8.96 31.94 3.40
CA ARG A 479 9.79 30.73 3.39
C ARG A 479 11.16 30.97 3.98
N SER A 480 11.84 29.89 4.31
CA SER A 480 13.28 29.90 4.59
C SER A 480 14.05 30.52 3.44
N VAL A 481 15.02 31.39 3.74
CA VAL A 481 15.97 31.92 2.74
C VAL A 481 16.74 30.76 2.10
N ASN A 482 17.21 29.83 2.92
CA ASN A 482 18.00 28.70 2.47
C ASN A 482 17.12 27.55 1.96
N TYR A 483 17.57 26.94 0.86
CA TYR A 483 17.13 25.64 0.39
C TYR A 483 17.84 24.52 1.16
N THR A 484 17.24 23.33 1.25
CA THR A 484 17.94 22.14 1.78
C THR A 484 19.18 21.82 0.96
N LYS A 485 20.12 21.02 1.48
CA LYS A 485 21.30 20.62 0.68
C LYS A 485 20.91 19.80 -0.56
N PRO A 486 21.69 19.82 -1.65
CA PRO A 486 21.38 19.05 -2.86
C PRO A 486 21.06 17.57 -2.54
N GLY A 487 19.98 17.06 -3.12
CA GLY A 487 19.51 15.68 -2.91
C GLY A 487 18.81 15.41 -1.56
N GLN A 488 18.78 16.37 -0.63
CA GLN A 488 18.09 16.19 0.66
C GLN A 488 16.64 16.68 0.59
N TYR A 489 15.72 15.83 1.04
CA TYR A 489 14.28 16.08 1.11
C TYR A 489 13.65 16.50 -0.23
N VAL A 490 14.31 16.21 -1.35
CA VAL A 490 13.81 16.52 -2.69
C VAL A 490 12.57 15.70 -3.00
N LYS A 491 11.75 16.18 -3.93
CA LYS A 491 10.73 15.38 -4.60
C LYS A 491 10.95 15.44 -6.09
N CYS A 492 10.49 14.43 -6.81
CA CYS A 492 10.80 14.31 -8.23
C CYS A 492 9.55 14.07 -9.06
N PHE A 493 9.62 14.51 -10.32
CA PHE A 493 8.88 13.85 -11.40
C PHE A 493 9.68 12.64 -11.86
N HIS A 494 9.10 11.45 -11.73
CA HIS A 494 9.71 10.20 -12.15
C HIS A 494 9.21 9.79 -13.53
N ASP A 495 10.11 9.35 -14.41
CA ASP A 495 9.76 8.71 -15.68
C ASP A 495 9.46 7.22 -15.43
N PRO A 496 8.19 6.77 -15.54
CA PRO A 496 7.82 5.39 -15.28
C PRO A 496 8.41 4.41 -16.30
N GLU A 497 8.90 4.84 -17.47
CA GLU A 497 9.59 3.95 -18.41
C GLU A 497 10.99 3.55 -17.92
N ARG A 498 11.54 4.25 -16.93
CA ARG A 498 12.92 4.08 -16.46
C ARG A 498 13.05 3.64 -15.02
N VAL A 499 12.14 4.05 -14.14
CA VAL A 499 12.25 3.73 -12.71
C VAL A 499 11.83 2.28 -12.43
N LEU A 500 12.63 1.54 -11.67
CA LEU A 500 12.30 0.18 -11.22
C LEU A 500 11.70 0.17 -9.81
N THR A 501 12.29 0.92 -8.88
CA THR A 501 11.74 1.08 -7.53
C THR A 501 11.89 2.49 -7.01
N LEU A 502 10.90 2.93 -6.23
CA LEU A 502 10.80 4.27 -5.68
C LEU A 502 10.97 4.29 -4.15
N HIS A 503 11.53 5.41 -3.69
CA HIS A 503 11.46 5.91 -2.33
C HIS A 503 10.77 7.28 -2.35
N ASN A 504 10.34 7.78 -1.18
CA ASN A 504 9.62 9.04 -1.02
C ASN A 504 10.27 10.25 -1.70
N HIS A 505 11.60 10.24 -1.86
CA HIS A 505 12.37 11.37 -2.40
C HIS A 505 12.96 11.12 -3.80
N PHE A 506 13.32 9.87 -4.13
CA PHE A 506 14.12 9.55 -5.32
C PHE A 506 13.97 8.07 -5.71
N PRO A 507 14.33 7.67 -6.95
CA PRO A 507 14.33 6.26 -7.32
C PRO A 507 15.46 5.49 -6.62
N LEU A 508 15.15 4.33 -6.04
CA LEU A 508 16.14 3.45 -5.41
C LEU A 508 16.84 2.56 -6.44
N ALA A 509 16.15 2.20 -7.53
CA ALA A 509 16.68 1.43 -8.64
C ALA A 509 16.00 1.81 -9.95
N CYS A 510 16.70 1.60 -11.07
CA CYS A 510 16.22 1.94 -12.41
C CYS A 510 16.45 0.77 -13.38
N LEU A 511 15.63 0.73 -14.42
CA LEU A 511 15.81 -0.18 -15.55
C LEU A 511 17.04 0.23 -16.36
N GLY A 512 17.79 -0.75 -16.84
CA GLY A 512 19.02 -0.51 -17.62
C GLY A 512 20.26 -0.13 -16.79
N GLY A 513 20.18 -0.16 -15.45
CA GLY A 513 21.34 0.02 -14.57
C GLY A 513 21.17 1.15 -13.55
N SER A 514 22.20 2.00 -13.42
CA SER A 514 22.23 3.09 -12.46
C SER A 514 21.14 4.13 -12.74
N CYS A 515 20.54 4.68 -11.68
CA CYS A 515 19.56 5.74 -11.82
C CYS A 515 20.20 7.05 -12.28
N SER A 516 19.54 7.71 -13.24
CA SER A 516 19.87 9.06 -13.68
C SER A 516 18.84 10.05 -13.13
N SER A 517 19.32 11.07 -12.42
CA SER A 517 18.50 12.17 -11.92
C SER A 517 19.04 13.49 -12.44
N TYR A 518 18.16 14.40 -12.82
CA TYR A 518 18.51 15.79 -13.12
C TYR A 518 18.05 16.69 -11.98
N ALA A 519 18.94 17.56 -11.51
CA ALA A 519 18.60 18.54 -10.50
C ALA A 519 18.01 19.77 -11.19
N VAL A 520 16.72 20.01 -10.95
CA VAL A 520 16.00 21.17 -11.47
C VAL A 520 16.54 22.42 -10.78
N ASP A 521 16.82 23.44 -11.58
CA ASP A 521 17.28 24.73 -11.06
C ASP A 521 16.19 25.36 -10.18
N THR A 522 16.60 25.95 -9.06
CA THR A 522 15.69 26.67 -8.15
C THR A 522 15.09 27.92 -8.78
N GLU A 523 15.56 28.36 -9.95
CA GLU A 523 14.92 29.38 -10.77
C GLU A 523 13.81 28.84 -11.68
N ASP A 524 13.82 27.55 -12.01
CA ASP A 524 12.74 26.94 -12.80
C ASP A 524 11.60 26.46 -11.89
N ALA A 525 11.94 25.78 -10.78
CA ALA A 525 10.97 25.29 -9.81
C ALA A 525 11.60 25.03 -8.44
N HIS A 526 10.77 25.02 -7.41
CA HIS A 526 11.14 24.53 -6.09
C HIS A 526 10.03 23.67 -5.47
N LEU A 527 10.39 22.90 -4.46
CA LEU A 527 9.44 22.13 -3.67
C LEU A 527 9.08 22.96 -2.45
N GLN A 528 7.86 23.48 -2.43
CA GLN A 528 7.28 24.17 -1.29
C GLN A 528 6.84 23.13 -0.28
N HIS A 529 7.39 23.19 0.93
CA HIS A 529 7.10 22.24 2.01
C HIS A 529 6.52 22.99 3.20
N TYR A 530 5.21 22.86 3.36
CA TYR A 530 4.40 23.55 4.36
C TYR A 530 4.42 22.80 5.69
N ARG A 531 4.85 23.42 6.78
CA ARG A 531 5.01 22.75 8.07
C ARG A 531 4.56 23.61 9.23
N ALA A 532 4.09 22.98 10.31
CA ALA A 532 3.86 23.73 11.55
C ALA A 532 5.18 24.31 12.10
N ASP A 533 6.21 23.47 12.19
CA ASP A 533 7.54 23.86 12.69
C ASP A 533 8.63 22.88 12.23
N CYS A 534 9.86 23.15 12.64
CA CYS A 534 11.05 22.34 12.49
C CYS A 534 10.84 20.87 12.90
N VAL A 535 11.23 19.96 12.02
CA VAL A 535 11.21 18.51 12.30
C VAL A 535 12.30 18.10 13.27
N ASN A 536 12.03 17.05 14.05
CA ASN A 536 12.95 16.49 15.04
C ASN A 536 14.36 16.20 14.46
N THR A 537 14.43 15.72 13.22
CA THR A 537 15.70 15.40 12.55
C THR A 537 16.55 16.62 12.23
N LEU A 538 15.94 17.81 12.14
CA LEU A 538 16.62 19.07 11.86
C LEU A 538 16.69 19.99 13.08
N LYS A 539 16.11 19.63 14.24
CA LYS A 539 15.96 20.53 15.40
C LYS A 539 17.21 21.33 15.77
N LYS A 540 18.40 20.72 15.69
CA LYS A 540 19.66 21.39 16.06
C LYS A 540 20.07 22.53 15.11
N SER A 541 19.81 22.38 13.82
CA SER A 541 20.21 23.39 12.82
C SER A 541 19.04 24.17 12.24
N CYS A 542 17.80 23.69 12.43
CA CYS A 542 16.64 24.23 11.74
C CYS A 542 16.35 25.68 12.07
N SER A 543 16.46 26.07 13.34
CA SER A 543 16.23 27.46 13.75
C SER A 543 17.18 28.41 13.00
N GLN A 544 18.47 28.09 12.99
CA GLN A 544 19.49 28.93 12.36
C GLN A 544 19.49 28.85 10.83
N GLU A 545 19.38 27.65 10.27
CA GLU A 545 19.50 27.43 8.82
C GLU A 545 18.22 27.77 8.06
N TYR A 546 17.04 27.51 8.63
CA TYR A 546 15.77 27.62 7.88
C TYR A 546 14.77 28.59 8.52
N LYS A 547 14.65 28.67 9.84
CA LYS A 547 13.55 29.41 10.51
C LYS A 547 13.80 30.89 10.72
N ASN A 548 15.00 31.28 11.18
CA ASN A 548 15.27 32.64 11.66
C ASN A 548 15.38 33.68 10.55
N HIS A 549 15.71 33.26 9.32
CA HIS A 549 15.84 34.14 8.16
C HIS A 549 14.83 33.72 7.11
N THR A 550 13.83 34.58 6.92
CA THR A 550 12.73 34.35 6.00
C THR A 550 12.74 35.35 4.86
N VAL A 551 12.15 34.96 3.74
CA VAL A 551 11.91 35.82 2.59
C VAL A 551 10.48 35.63 2.11
N LEU A 552 9.84 36.72 1.68
CA LEU A 552 8.51 36.67 1.10
C LEU A 552 8.59 36.04 -0.30
N ASP A 553 7.84 34.97 -0.53
CA ASP A 553 7.74 34.26 -1.80
C ASP A 553 6.28 34.11 -2.21
N THR A 554 5.82 35.02 -3.06
CA THR A 554 4.44 35.10 -3.53
C THR A 554 4.19 34.27 -4.78
N THR A 555 5.11 33.36 -5.16
CA THR A 555 4.99 32.58 -6.41
C THR A 555 3.65 31.85 -6.51
N ILE A 556 3.15 31.29 -5.41
CA ILE A 556 1.85 30.60 -5.37
C ILE A 556 0.66 31.53 -5.64
N TRP A 557 0.77 32.84 -5.37
CA TRP A 557 -0.33 33.79 -5.59
C TRP A 557 -0.69 33.99 -7.05
N ARG A 558 0.18 33.58 -7.98
CA ARG A 558 -0.15 33.51 -9.42
C ARG A 558 -1.36 32.61 -9.70
N PHE A 559 -1.67 31.69 -8.79
CA PHE A 559 -2.79 30.77 -8.87
C PHE A 559 -3.94 31.12 -7.91
N ARG A 560 -3.85 32.26 -7.21
CA ARG A 560 -4.79 32.64 -6.14
C ARG A 560 -6.24 32.59 -6.60
N GLU A 561 -6.58 33.27 -7.69
CA GLU A 561 -7.97 33.40 -8.15
C GLU A 561 -8.60 32.03 -8.46
N PRO A 562 -8.03 31.20 -9.36
CA PRO A 562 -8.62 29.89 -9.65
C PRO A 562 -8.59 28.95 -8.44
N LEU A 563 -7.57 29.04 -7.58
CA LEU A 563 -7.45 28.17 -6.41
C LEU A 563 -8.49 28.53 -5.34
N VAL A 564 -8.62 29.80 -4.96
CA VAL A 564 -9.61 30.26 -3.98
C VAL A 564 -11.02 29.91 -4.43
N SER A 565 -11.34 30.15 -5.71
CA SER A 565 -12.67 29.82 -6.26
C SER A 565 -12.99 28.33 -6.09
N ARG A 566 -12.10 27.45 -6.56
CA ARG A 566 -12.32 25.98 -6.53
C ARG A 566 -12.39 25.44 -5.11
N VAL A 567 -11.48 25.89 -4.24
CA VAL A 567 -11.46 25.45 -2.84
C VAL A 567 -12.74 25.89 -2.12
N THR A 568 -13.16 27.14 -2.31
CA THR A 568 -14.36 27.67 -1.67
C THR A 568 -15.62 26.92 -2.12
N GLU A 569 -15.76 26.67 -3.42
CA GLU A 569 -16.86 25.89 -3.99
C GLU A 569 -16.91 24.47 -3.39
N THR A 570 -15.77 23.77 -3.36
CA THR A 570 -15.68 22.43 -2.79
C THR A 570 -16.02 22.42 -1.30
N LEU A 571 -15.50 23.37 -0.52
CA LEU A 571 -15.78 23.47 0.90
C LEU A 571 -17.25 23.79 1.19
N LEU A 572 -17.89 24.66 0.39
CA LEU A 572 -19.34 24.91 0.45
C LEU A 572 -20.13 23.63 0.18
N LYS A 573 -19.81 22.93 -0.91
CA LYS A 573 -20.49 21.69 -1.31
C LYS A 573 -20.38 20.58 -0.25
N LEU A 574 -19.27 20.54 0.48
CA LEU A 574 -19.02 19.55 1.53
C LEU A 574 -19.50 20.00 2.91
N GLY A 575 -20.17 21.15 3.02
CA GLY A 575 -20.76 21.66 4.25
C GLY A 575 -19.72 22.08 5.30
N PHE A 576 -18.54 22.55 4.89
CA PHE A 576 -17.52 23.07 5.81
C PHE A 576 -17.78 24.52 6.23
N PHE A 577 -18.68 25.22 5.54
CA PHE A 577 -19.15 26.54 5.95
C PHE A 577 -20.56 26.44 6.53
N THR A 578 -20.82 27.15 7.62
CA THR A 578 -22.16 27.28 8.17
C THR A 578 -23.00 28.17 7.25
N THR A 579 -24.00 27.59 6.57
CA THR A 579 -25.01 28.41 5.89
C THR A 579 -25.92 29.04 6.94
N ASN A 580 -25.51 30.17 7.49
CA ASN A 580 -26.49 31.07 8.09
C ASN A 580 -27.44 31.46 6.95
N SER A 581 -28.74 31.28 7.17
CA SER A 581 -29.84 31.49 6.23
C SER A 581 -30.00 32.94 5.73
N SER A 582 -28.95 33.76 5.79
CA SER A 582 -28.94 35.18 5.47
C SER A 582 -27.76 35.64 4.60
N SER A 583 -26.75 34.80 4.30
CA SER A 583 -25.59 35.23 3.50
C SER A 583 -25.65 34.69 2.07
N ARG A 584 -26.16 35.52 1.15
CA ARG A 584 -25.89 35.33 -0.29
C ARG A 584 -24.39 35.47 -0.55
N LEU A 585 -23.86 34.62 -1.44
CA LEU A 585 -22.52 34.76 -2.01
C LEU A 585 -22.32 36.22 -2.47
N VAL A 586 -21.41 36.93 -1.81
CA VAL A 586 -20.95 38.23 -2.28
C VAL A 586 -19.84 37.95 -3.28
N ASP A 587 -20.06 38.34 -4.53
CA ASP A 587 -19.04 38.27 -5.58
C ASP A 587 -17.78 39.01 -5.11
N LEU A 588 -16.62 38.35 -5.23
CA LEU A 588 -15.33 38.97 -4.98
C LEU A 588 -15.17 40.19 -5.90
N PRO A 589 -14.80 41.38 -5.39
CA PRO A 589 -14.67 42.55 -6.23
C PRO A 589 -13.54 42.33 -7.24
N ALA A 590 -13.90 42.40 -8.53
CA ALA A 590 -12.94 42.48 -9.62
C ALA A 590 -11.99 43.66 -9.36
N SER A 591 -10.70 43.38 -9.28
CA SER A 591 -9.69 44.41 -9.06
C SER A 591 -9.68 45.36 -10.26
N GLY A 592 -10.13 46.60 -10.03
CA GLY A 592 -10.07 47.67 -11.00
C GLY A 592 -8.62 48.03 -11.30
N VAL A 593 -8.11 47.56 -12.44
CA VAL A 593 -6.90 48.10 -13.07
C VAL A 593 -7.22 49.53 -13.53
N ARG A 594 -6.93 50.52 -12.68
CA ARG A 594 -6.75 51.89 -13.17
C ARG A 594 -5.39 51.96 -13.87
N ARG A 595 -5.43 51.94 -15.20
CA ARG A 595 -4.37 52.53 -16.02
C ARG A 595 -4.32 54.02 -15.74
N LYS A 596 -3.23 54.49 -15.13
CA LYS A 596 -2.58 55.76 -15.47
C LYS A 596 -1.08 55.52 -15.46
#